data_AF-A0A954LSC3-F1
#
_entry.id   AF-A0A954LSC3-F1
#
_cell.length_a   1.000
_cell.length_b   1.000
_cell.length_c   1.000
_cell.angle_alpha   90.00
_cell.angle_beta   90.00
_cell.angle_gamma   90.00
#
_symmetry.space_group_name_H-M   'P 1'
#
loop_
_entity.id
_entity.type
_entity.pdbx_description
1 polymer ?
#
loop_
_entity_poly.entity_id
_entity_poly.type
_entity_poly.pdbx_seq_one_letter_code
_entity_poly.pdbx_strand_id
1 'polypeptide(L)'
;MRKHSIILVSLLAVVLCRVEFLRADDQPAADEQARLDILQQALKNDYDRLEKKLLELAEYTSRTDPDRARLLMDVRSESISRRISSKMQRITQSLTPSDEGDVLYGDALSGQEELLTDLAALIKLLQSEDERDRIDAEIARIQDLLKDTNRIIGQQKDVRADTERGGEPGELQSDQEQVAEDAERLAEKIAQQDAQRQAENGGEPQEGDSQENESSEREGDSQDPEPSESENSESSEPSEDSEPSEGESSDSEPSEGQQPSQGQPQQGQQQQGQSQQGQQQQQQSEQTPGREQLEQAREQMQKAIEQLQQQKLDEASDEQDAAIARLEEMKAELEEILRQLREEERKMMLAQLEARFQRMLELQLDINNSTLKLDRVPPEERDDDRHLAQATKLSRDEQKNLTEAEKALMLLKEEGSSVAFPEAVEMMIDNMDFVSRRLQRGQTEETTQLLERLIVESLEEMIFALQREMEKQDQQQQDGESQQGQPTDPQLVDQLAELKLIRSLQLQINRLTRQYGDTFEGEQADDPDAFGFLRKLAERQARIQEATYDLSIGKNK
;
A
#
# COMPACT_ATOMS: atom_id res chain seq x y z
N MET A 1 13.68 -24.65 10.70
CA MET A 1 13.16 -24.15 12.00
C MET A 1 14.08 -24.49 13.20
N ARG A 2 15.39 -24.19 13.14
CA ARG A 2 16.29 -24.31 14.33
C ARG A 2 17.33 -23.18 14.45
N LYS A 3 17.30 -22.16 13.59
CA LYS A 3 18.26 -21.04 13.62
C LYS A 3 17.71 -19.76 14.28
N HIS A 4 16.39 -19.55 14.32
CA HIS A 4 15.81 -18.37 14.99
C HIS A 4 15.76 -18.47 16.53
N SER A 5 15.92 -19.67 17.11
CA SER A 5 16.06 -19.83 18.57
C SER A 5 17.45 -19.47 19.09
N ILE A 6 18.47 -19.30 18.24
CA ILE A 6 19.85 -19.05 18.68
C ILE A 6 20.12 -17.54 18.86
N ILE A 7 19.41 -16.68 18.12
CA ILE A 7 19.57 -15.22 18.20
C ILE A 7 18.84 -14.64 19.42
N LEU A 8 17.70 -15.22 19.81
CA LEU A 8 16.99 -14.80 21.03
C LEU A 8 17.74 -15.20 22.32
N VAL A 9 18.50 -16.29 22.28
CA VAL A 9 19.29 -16.79 23.43
C VAL A 9 20.59 -15.99 23.60
N SER A 10 21.13 -15.39 22.54
CA SER A 10 22.35 -14.58 22.61
C SER A 10 22.10 -13.18 23.19
N LEU A 11 20.92 -12.60 22.99
CA LEU A 11 20.56 -11.31 23.59
C LEU A 11 20.27 -11.41 25.10
N LEU A 12 19.78 -12.57 25.56
CA LEU A 12 19.62 -12.87 26.99
C LEU A 12 20.98 -13.08 27.69
N ALA A 13 21.97 -13.64 26.98
CA ALA A 13 23.31 -13.90 27.50
C ALA A 13 24.16 -12.63 27.71
N VAL A 14 23.96 -11.59 26.89
CA VAL A 14 24.72 -10.33 27.02
C VAL A 14 24.23 -9.48 28.20
N VAL A 15 22.96 -9.60 28.60
CA VAL A 15 22.43 -8.91 29.79
C VAL A 15 22.80 -9.65 31.09
N LEU A 16 22.97 -10.98 31.04
CA LEU A 16 23.38 -11.79 32.19
C LEU A 16 24.87 -11.68 32.55
N CYS A 17 25.75 -11.20 31.66
CA CYS A 17 27.19 -11.20 31.88
C CYS A 17 27.78 -9.95 32.57
N ARG A 18 26.97 -9.08 33.18
CA ARG A 18 27.46 -7.85 33.86
C ARG A 18 27.11 -7.71 35.35
N VAL A 19 26.67 -8.78 36.01
CA VAL A 19 26.34 -8.73 37.46
C VAL A 19 27.01 -9.84 38.29
N GLU A 20 27.96 -10.59 37.75
CA GLU A 20 28.75 -11.55 38.55
C GLU A 20 30.14 -11.00 38.89
N PHE A 21 30.21 -10.05 39.83
CA PHE A 21 31.37 -9.94 40.71
C PHE A 21 31.02 -9.15 41.97
N LEU A 22 30.42 -9.80 42.97
CA LEU A 22 30.86 -9.77 44.38
C LEU A 22 29.81 -10.41 45.32
N ARG A 23 30.28 -11.46 46.00
CA ARG A 23 29.79 -12.10 47.23
C ARG A 23 28.62 -13.09 47.14
N ALA A 24 29.04 -14.36 47.20
CA ALA A 24 28.33 -15.47 47.78
C ALA A 24 27.99 -15.23 49.26
N ASP A 25 26.75 -15.55 49.64
CA ASP A 25 26.39 -16.21 50.90
C ASP A 25 25.06 -16.98 50.68
N ASP A 26 25.02 -18.20 51.22
CA ASP A 26 23.96 -19.23 51.13
C ASP A 26 22.53 -18.71 51.40
N GLN A 27 21.62 -18.88 50.43
CA GLN A 27 20.18 -19.07 50.67
C GLN A 27 19.58 -20.05 49.63
N PRO A 28 18.57 -20.84 50.02
CA PRO A 28 18.19 -22.07 49.34
C PRO A 28 17.49 -21.80 47.99
N ALA A 29 17.76 -22.68 47.03
CA ALA A 29 17.26 -22.69 45.66
C ALA A 29 15.71 -22.80 45.55
N ALA A 30 15.00 -21.72 45.84
CA ALA A 30 13.54 -21.59 45.71
C ALA A 30 13.07 -20.20 45.21
N ASP A 31 13.94 -19.42 44.55
CA ASP A 31 13.65 -18.03 44.15
C ASP A 31 13.78 -17.77 42.63
N GLU A 32 13.81 -18.83 41.82
CA GLU A 32 14.01 -18.74 40.37
C GLU A 32 12.77 -19.13 39.54
N GLN A 33 11.58 -19.08 40.15
CA GLN A 33 10.37 -18.82 39.37
C GLN A 33 10.36 -17.32 39.11
N ALA A 34 10.89 -16.91 37.97
CA ALA A 34 10.86 -15.53 37.51
C ALA A 34 9.47 -14.95 37.78
N ARG A 35 9.39 -14.01 38.73
CA ARG A 35 8.15 -13.35 39.13
C ARG A 35 7.54 -12.68 37.91
N LEU A 36 6.61 -13.38 37.25
CA LEU A 36 6.01 -12.97 35.99
C LEU A 36 5.28 -11.63 36.12
N ASP A 37 4.75 -11.33 37.30
CA ASP A 37 4.19 -10.04 37.66
C ASP A 37 5.25 -8.91 37.59
N ILE A 38 6.47 -9.15 38.09
CA ILE A 38 7.57 -8.17 38.01
C ILE A 38 7.99 -7.93 36.57
N LEU A 39 8.13 -8.99 35.76
CA LEU A 39 8.49 -8.88 34.35
C LEU A 39 7.39 -8.17 33.54
N GLN A 40 6.13 -8.52 33.79
CA GLN A 40 4.99 -7.86 33.14
C GLN A 40 4.91 -6.38 33.54
N GLN A 41 5.17 -6.05 34.80
CA GLN A 41 5.23 -4.67 35.27
C GLN A 41 6.37 -3.89 34.61
N ALA A 42 7.53 -4.51 34.41
CA ALA A 42 8.66 -3.90 33.68
C ALA A 42 8.27 -3.63 32.22
N LEU A 43 7.65 -4.60 31.54
CA LEU A 43 7.18 -4.45 30.16
C LEU A 43 6.15 -3.31 30.03
N LYS A 44 5.21 -3.20 30.98
CA LYS A 44 4.28 -2.06 31.05
C LYS A 44 5.02 -0.73 31.16
N ASN A 45 6.02 -0.65 32.05
CA ASN A 45 6.77 0.59 32.25
C ASN A 45 7.56 0.98 31.00
N ASP A 46 8.11 0.01 30.26
CA ASP A 46 8.79 0.26 28.99
C ASP A 46 7.81 0.70 27.90
N TYR A 47 6.63 0.11 27.87
CA TYR A 47 5.55 0.54 26.98
C TYR A 47 5.09 1.97 27.28
N ASP A 48 4.91 2.34 28.55
CA ASP A 48 4.57 3.72 28.93
C ASP A 48 5.66 4.72 28.50
N ARG A 49 6.93 4.29 28.46
CA ARG A 49 8.03 5.11 27.90
C ARG A 49 7.97 5.19 26.39
N LEU A 50 7.65 4.08 25.70
CA LEU A 50 7.44 4.06 24.25
C LEU A 50 6.34 5.06 23.86
N GLU A 51 5.19 5.02 24.53
CA GLU A 51 4.07 5.92 24.23
C GLU A 51 4.43 7.40 24.40
N LYS A 52 5.26 7.73 25.42
CA LYS A 52 5.81 9.08 25.58
C LYS A 52 6.79 9.46 24.48
N LYS A 53 7.68 8.54 24.10
CA LYS A 53 8.64 8.77 23.01
C LYS A 53 7.95 8.97 21.66
N LEU A 54 6.83 8.29 21.39
CA LEU A 54 6.04 8.54 20.18
C LEU A 54 5.59 10.01 20.10
N LEU A 55 5.14 10.58 21.22
CA LEU A 55 4.77 11.99 21.30
C LEU A 55 5.99 12.92 21.10
N GLU A 56 7.08 12.66 21.82
CA GLU A 56 8.31 13.47 21.71
C GLU A 56 8.89 13.44 20.30
N LEU A 57 8.90 12.28 19.66
CA LEU A 57 9.34 12.12 18.27
C LEU A 57 8.41 12.84 17.30
N ALA A 58 7.09 12.74 17.48
CA ALA A 58 6.13 13.46 16.64
C ALA A 58 6.29 14.98 16.74
N GLU A 59 6.49 15.51 17.95
CA GLU A 59 6.76 16.94 18.14
C GLU A 59 8.07 17.36 17.46
N TYR A 60 9.11 16.52 17.55
CA TYR A 60 10.40 16.76 16.92
C TYR A 60 10.32 16.73 15.40
N THR A 61 9.64 15.74 14.81
CA THR A 61 9.53 15.58 13.35
C THR A 61 8.51 16.52 12.73
N SER A 62 7.58 17.11 13.49
CA SER A 62 6.48 17.96 12.99
C SER A 62 6.88 19.06 12.00
N ARG A 63 8.13 19.56 12.07
CA ARG A 63 8.64 20.61 11.18
C ARG A 63 9.38 20.10 9.95
N THR A 64 10.02 18.95 10.07
CA THR A 64 10.86 18.37 9.02
C THR A 64 10.11 17.34 8.20
N ASP A 65 9.15 16.67 8.83
CA ASP A 65 8.39 15.55 8.30
C ASP A 65 7.02 15.52 9.00
N PRO A 66 6.05 16.31 8.48
CA PRO A 66 4.73 16.44 9.09
C PRO A 66 3.92 15.14 9.01
N ASP A 67 4.19 14.27 8.04
CA ASP A 67 3.44 13.03 7.84
C ASP A 67 3.91 11.94 8.79
N ARG A 68 5.22 11.81 9.00
CA ARG A 68 5.76 11.00 10.10
C ARG A 68 5.28 11.46 11.46
N ALA A 69 5.25 12.77 11.68
CA ALA A 69 4.72 13.33 12.92
C ALA A 69 3.24 12.95 13.13
N ARG A 70 2.44 12.98 12.05
CA ARG A 70 1.04 12.52 12.08
C ARG A 70 0.94 11.03 12.36
N LEU A 71 1.73 10.18 11.70
CA LEU A 71 1.70 8.74 11.96
C LEU A 71 2.01 8.42 13.42
N LEU A 72 3.09 9.01 13.97
CA LEU A 72 3.47 8.80 15.36
C LEU A 72 2.36 9.23 16.34
N MET A 73 1.66 10.32 16.03
CA MET A 73 0.47 10.75 16.77
C MET A 73 -0.72 9.80 16.61
N ASP A 74 -0.94 9.27 15.41
CA ASP A 74 -2.01 8.32 15.10
C ASP A 74 -1.76 6.98 15.81
N VAL A 75 -0.54 6.44 15.77
CA VAL A 75 -0.10 5.24 16.51
C VAL A 75 -0.28 5.42 18.01
N ARG A 76 0.12 6.58 18.53
CA ARG A 76 -0.08 6.91 19.94
C ARG A 76 -1.56 7.01 20.30
N SER A 77 -2.37 7.63 19.45
CA SER A 77 -3.82 7.76 19.68
C SER A 77 -4.50 6.39 19.64
N GLU A 78 -4.08 5.51 18.74
CA GLU A 78 -4.53 4.14 18.64
C GLU A 78 -4.15 3.33 19.90
N SER A 79 -2.93 3.50 20.43
CA SER A 79 -2.50 2.92 21.72
C SER A 79 -3.45 3.30 22.87
N ILE A 80 -3.77 4.60 22.96
CA ILE A 80 -4.63 5.16 24.01
C ILE A 80 -6.05 4.64 23.85
N SER A 81 -6.58 4.64 22.63
CA SER A 81 -7.94 4.17 22.32
C SER A 81 -8.12 2.69 22.69
N ARG A 82 -7.16 1.84 22.31
CA ARG A 82 -7.12 0.41 22.66
C ARG A 82 -6.82 0.13 24.13
N ARG A 83 -6.48 1.18 24.90
CA ARG A 83 -6.15 1.13 26.33
C ARG A 83 -5.03 0.14 26.65
N ILE A 84 -4.01 0.07 25.78
CA ILE A 84 -2.94 -0.94 25.90
C ILE A 84 -2.23 -0.89 27.25
N SER A 85 -1.89 0.32 27.73
CA SER A 85 -1.30 0.49 29.07
C SER A 85 -2.21 -0.03 30.20
N SER A 86 -3.53 0.16 30.08
CA SER A 86 -4.49 -0.36 31.06
C SER A 86 -4.64 -1.89 30.96
N LYS A 87 -4.61 -2.47 29.75
CA LYS A 87 -4.61 -3.93 29.54
C LYS A 87 -3.36 -4.55 30.16
N MET A 88 -2.18 -3.98 29.91
CA MET A 88 -0.92 -4.41 30.54
C MET A 88 -0.98 -4.33 32.07
N GLN A 89 -1.63 -3.30 32.63
CA GLN A 89 -1.85 -3.18 34.08
C GLN A 89 -2.76 -4.29 34.63
N ARG A 90 -3.85 -4.63 33.93
CA ARG A 90 -4.75 -5.72 34.33
C ARG A 90 -4.05 -7.07 34.30
N ILE A 91 -3.27 -7.35 33.25
CA ILE A 91 -2.45 -8.57 33.17
C ILE A 91 -1.47 -8.64 34.34
N THR A 92 -0.84 -7.52 34.70
CA THR A 92 0.05 -7.45 35.87
C THR A 92 -0.70 -7.80 37.16
N GLN A 93 -1.92 -7.30 37.34
CA GLN A 93 -2.76 -7.61 38.50
C GLN A 93 -3.15 -9.10 38.54
N SER A 94 -3.53 -9.68 37.40
CA SER A 94 -3.87 -11.11 37.30
C SER A 94 -2.68 -12.03 37.59
N LEU A 95 -1.46 -11.60 37.27
CA LEU A 95 -0.21 -12.30 37.58
C LEU A 95 0.28 -12.07 39.02
N THR A 96 -0.25 -11.08 39.72
CA THR A 96 0.11 -10.78 41.11
C THR A 96 -0.58 -11.80 42.03
N PRO A 97 0.15 -12.54 42.89
CA PRO A 97 -0.46 -13.46 43.83
C PRO A 97 -1.46 -12.75 44.74
N SER A 98 -2.66 -13.33 44.87
CA SER A 98 -3.67 -12.86 45.83
C SER A 98 -3.25 -13.15 47.27
N ASP A 99 -3.96 -12.58 48.25
CA ASP A 99 -3.72 -12.83 49.68
C ASP A 99 -3.83 -14.32 50.07
N GLU A 100 -4.57 -15.10 49.27
CA GLU A 100 -4.73 -16.56 49.42
C GLU A 100 -3.65 -17.36 48.67
N GLY A 101 -2.76 -16.69 47.93
CA GLY A 101 -1.65 -17.29 47.17
C GLY A 101 -2.01 -17.71 45.74
N ASP A 102 -3.27 -17.57 45.33
CA ASP A 102 -3.72 -17.94 43.99
C ASP A 102 -3.38 -16.86 42.96
N VAL A 103 -3.01 -17.30 41.75
CA VAL A 103 -2.69 -16.45 40.58
C VAL A 103 -3.66 -16.77 39.45
N LEU A 104 -4.24 -15.74 38.84
CA LEU A 104 -5.27 -15.88 37.79
C LEU A 104 -4.62 -16.02 36.41
N TYR A 105 -3.92 -17.13 36.17
CA TYR A 105 -3.21 -17.38 34.92
C TYR A 105 -4.12 -17.39 33.68
N GLY A 106 -5.37 -17.87 33.79
CA GLY A 106 -6.31 -17.90 32.67
C GLY A 106 -6.70 -16.50 32.18
N ASP A 107 -6.93 -15.57 33.11
CA ASP A 107 -7.25 -14.18 32.81
C ASP A 107 -6.02 -13.45 32.24
N ALA A 108 -4.84 -13.74 32.78
CA ALA A 108 -3.58 -13.21 32.29
C ALA A 108 -3.29 -13.65 30.84
N LEU A 109 -3.50 -14.93 30.52
CA LEU A 109 -3.32 -15.47 29.16
C LEU A 109 -4.29 -14.82 28.16
N SER A 110 -5.57 -14.77 28.49
CA SER A 110 -6.58 -14.16 27.61
C SER A 110 -6.28 -12.68 27.37
N GLY A 111 -5.86 -11.96 28.43
CA GLY A 111 -5.43 -10.57 28.30
C GLY A 111 -4.16 -10.40 27.48
N GLN A 112 -3.20 -11.34 27.57
CA GLN A 112 -1.98 -11.32 26.76
C GLN A 112 -2.26 -11.56 25.28
N GLU A 113 -3.17 -12.46 24.92
CA GLU A 113 -3.57 -12.68 23.52
C GLU A 113 -4.18 -11.42 22.90
N GLU A 114 -5.12 -10.79 23.60
CA GLU A 114 -5.74 -9.53 23.15
C GLU A 114 -4.69 -8.40 23.04
N LEU A 115 -3.78 -8.31 24.02
CA LEU A 115 -2.68 -7.36 24.00
C LEU A 115 -1.75 -7.57 22.80
N LEU A 116 -1.41 -8.81 22.46
CA LEU A 116 -0.55 -9.11 21.31
C LEU A 116 -1.23 -8.73 19.99
N THR A 117 -2.54 -8.94 19.86
CA THR A 117 -3.31 -8.47 18.69
C THR A 117 -3.25 -6.95 18.55
N ASP A 118 -3.42 -6.22 19.66
CA ASP A 118 -3.34 -4.75 19.64
C ASP A 118 -1.94 -4.23 19.33
N LEU A 119 -0.90 -4.83 19.91
CA LEU A 119 0.49 -4.47 19.63
C LEU A 119 0.87 -4.76 18.17
N ALA A 120 0.40 -5.88 17.61
CA ALA A 120 0.59 -6.19 16.20
C ALA A 120 -0.07 -5.15 15.29
N ALA A 121 -1.26 -4.65 15.65
CA ALA A 121 -1.92 -3.57 14.91
C ALA A 121 -1.12 -2.26 14.96
N LEU A 122 -0.53 -1.90 16.11
CA LEU A 122 0.34 -0.73 16.22
C LEU A 122 1.64 -0.87 15.41
N ILE A 123 2.25 -2.04 15.44
CA ILE A 123 3.46 -2.32 14.64
C ILE A 123 3.15 -2.22 13.16
N LYS A 124 2.02 -2.79 12.71
CA LYS A 124 1.58 -2.68 11.32
C LYS A 124 1.37 -1.23 10.90
N LEU A 125 0.82 -0.40 11.78
CA LEU A 125 0.65 1.02 11.52
C LEU A 125 2.01 1.73 11.43
N LEU A 126 2.95 1.45 12.33
CA LEU A 126 4.31 2.01 12.25
C LEU A 126 5.04 1.59 10.97
N GLN A 127 4.87 0.34 10.55
CA GLN A 127 5.50 -0.18 9.34
C GLN A 127 4.89 0.39 8.05
N SER A 128 3.67 0.91 8.08
CA SER A 128 3.01 1.45 6.89
C SER A 128 3.66 2.70 6.29
N GLU A 129 4.41 3.49 7.08
CA GLU A 129 5.20 4.61 6.55
C GLU A 129 6.46 4.10 5.85
N ASP A 130 7.19 3.17 6.48
CA ASP A 130 8.34 2.53 5.84
C ASP A 130 7.94 1.82 4.52
N GLU A 131 6.74 1.22 4.47
CA GLU A 131 6.20 0.57 3.27
C GLU A 131 5.79 1.58 2.20
N ARG A 132 5.13 2.69 2.58
CA ARG A 132 4.75 3.76 1.65
C ARG A 132 5.96 4.42 1.02
N ASP A 133 6.91 4.89 1.84
CA ASP A 133 8.12 5.55 1.36
C ASP A 133 8.93 4.61 0.45
N ARG A 134 8.95 3.31 0.78
CA ARG A 134 9.58 2.29 -0.04
C ARG A 134 8.88 2.11 -1.38
N ILE A 135 7.54 2.06 -1.42
CA ILE A 135 6.78 1.95 -2.66
C ILE A 135 6.95 3.20 -3.51
N ASP A 136 6.87 4.39 -2.93
CA ASP A 136 7.06 5.67 -3.63
C ASP A 136 8.47 5.76 -4.24
N ALA A 137 9.50 5.35 -3.48
CA ALA A 137 10.88 5.28 -3.97
C ALA A 137 11.06 4.24 -5.09
N GLU A 138 10.39 3.09 -4.99
CA GLU A 138 10.43 2.05 -6.02
C GLU A 138 9.73 2.52 -7.30
N ILE A 139 8.56 3.15 -7.20
CA ILE A 139 7.84 3.76 -8.33
C ILE A 139 8.73 4.77 -9.04
N ALA A 140 9.35 5.68 -8.28
CA ALA A 140 10.26 6.69 -8.84
C ALA A 140 11.45 6.06 -9.56
N ARG A 141 12.02 4.98 -8.99
CA ARG A 141 13.11 4.23 -9.64
C ARG A 141 12.66 3.61 -10.95
N ILE A 142 11.55 2.87 -10.96
CA ILE A 142 11.06 2.19 -12.16
C ILE A 142 10.68 3.19 -13.25
N GLN A 143 10.08 4.34 -12.91
CA GLN A 143 9.81 5.42 -13.87
C GLN A 143 11.08 5.99 -14.50
N ASP A 144 12.13 6.17 -13.70
CA ASP A 144 13.42 6.66 -14.17
C ASP A 144 14.10 5.64 -15.12
N LEU A 145 14.02 4.34 -14.80
CA LEU A 145 14.46 3.27 -15.70
C LEU A 145 13.65 3.24 -17.00
N LEU A 146 12.31 3.32 -16.93
CA LEU A 146 11.44 3.39 -18.11
C LEU A 146 11.77 4.58 -19.01
N LYS A 147 12.10 5.73 -18.42
CA LYS A 147 12.52 6.90 -19.18
C LYS A 147 13.80 6.65 -19.96
N ASP A 148 14.80 6.03 -19.33
CA ASP A 148 16.05 5.68 -19.99
C ASP A 148 15.85 4.59 -21.05
N THR A 149 15.08 3.54 -20.77
CA THR A 149 14.73 2.50 -21.74
C THR A 149 14.01 3.08 -22.97
N ASN A 150 13.01 3.95 -22.78
CA ASN A 150 12.31 4.60 -23.90
C ASN A 150 13.24 5.49 -24.73
N ARG A 151 14.21 6.17 -24.10
CA ARG A 151 15.23 6.96 -24.80
C ARG A 151 16.08 6.07 -25.71
N ILE A 152 16.59 4.96 -25.17
CA ILE A 152 17.43 4.00 -25.90
C ILE A 152 16.63 3.36 -27.04
N ILE A 153 15.38 2.95 -26.81
CA ILE A 153 14.50 2.43 -27.87
C ILE A 153 14.34 3.45 -29.00
N GLY A 154 14.13 4.73 -28.66
CA GLY A 154 14.04 5.82 -29.63
C GLY A 154 15.31 5.93 -30.48
N GLN A 155 16.47 6.02 -29.83
CA GLN A 155 17.77 6.10 -30.51
C GLN A 155 18.04 4.87 -31.39
N GLN A 156 17.76 3.67 -30.90
CA GLN A 156 17.96 2.43 -31.66
C GLN A 156 17.05 2.37 -32.91
N LYS A 157 15.79 2.83 -32.79
CA LYS A 157 14.87 2.95 -33.93
C LYS A 157 15.35 3.97 -34.96
N ASP A 158 15.94 5.08 -34.51
CA ASP A 158 16.51 6.09 -35.40
C ASP A 158 17.70 5.53 -36.19
N VAL A 159 18.67 4.90 -35.51
CA VAL A 159 19.82 4.25 -36.15
C VAL A 159 19.36 3.17 -37.13
N ARG A 160 18.42 2.31 -36.73
CA ARG A 160 17.82 1.28 -37.58
C ARG A 160 17.19 1.85 -38.85
N ALA A 161 16.46 2.95 -38.73
CA ALA A 161 15.84 3.62 -39.87
C ALA A 161 16.88 4.28 -40.80
N ASP A 162 18.04 4.70 -40.29
CA ASP A 162 19.15 5.24 -41.07
C ASP A 162 19.95 4.12 -41.76
N THR A 163 20.13 2.96 -41.11
CA THR A 163 20.71 1.74 -41.72
C THR A 163 19.91 1.31 -42.95
N GLU A 164 18.59 1.20 -42.82
CA GLU A 164 17.70 0.83 -43.94
C GLU A 164 17.75 1.84 -45.11
N ARG A 165 18.03 3.12 -44.82
CA ARG A 165 18.16 4.16 -45.85
C ARG A 165 19.51 4.14 -46.55
N GLY A 166 20.42 3.26 -46.14
CA GLY A 166 21.77 3.17 -46.69
C GLY A 166 22.65 4.35 -46.28
N GLY A 167 22.56 4.76 -45.00
CA GLY A 167 23.43 5.78 -44.41
C GLY A 167 24.93 5.50 -44.55
N GLU A 168 25.77 6.50 -44.29
CA GLU A 168 27.22 6.30 -44.34
C GLU A 168 27.65 5.29 -43.27
N PRO A 169 28.38 4.21 -43.62
CA PRO A 169 28.76 3.16 -42.65
C PRO A 169 29.51 3.68 -41.41
N GLY A 170 30.33 4.71 -41.56
CA GLY A 170 31.07 5.31 -40.44
C GLY A 170 30.18 6.10 -39.47
N GLU A 171 29.19 6.82 -39.98
CA GLU A 171 28.20 7.53 -39.15
C GLU A 171 27.27 6.53 -38.45
N LEU A 172 26.74 5.54 -39.19
CA LEU A 172 25.90 4.47 -38.63
C LEU A 172 26.60 3.69 -37.52
N GLN A 173 27.88 3.36 -37.72
CA GLN A 173 28.67 2.69 -36.69
C GLN A 173 28.81 3.57 -35.44
N SER A 174 29.16 4.85 -35.61
CA SER A 174 29.31 5.77 -34.48
C SER A 174 28.00 5.98 -33.72
N ASP A 175 26.88 6.05 -34.41
CA ASP A 175 25.57 6.21 -33.78
C ASP A 175 25.17 4.93 -33.05
N GLN A 176 25.41 3.76 -33.66
CA GLN A 176 25.16 2.46 -33.00
C GLN A 176 26.02 2.26 -31.75
N GLU A 177 27.29 2.70 -31.78
CA GLU A 177 28.19 2.70 -30.60
C GLU A 177 27.63 3.58 -29.48
N GLN A 178 27.11 4.78 -29.79
CA GLN A 178 26.47 5.64 -28.78
C GLN A 178 25.24 4.99 -28.13
N VAL A 179 24.41 4.28 -28.91
CA VAL A 179 23.25 3.57 -28.35
C VAL A 179 23.69 2.42 -27.45
N ALA A 180 24.74 1.68 -27.85
CA ALA A 180 25.30 0.60 -27.03
C ALA A 180 25.89 1.13 -25.72
N GLU A 181 26.61 2.27 -25.75
CA GLU A 181 27.12 2.95 -24.55
C GLU A 181 25.97 3.45 -23.64
N ASP A 182 24.88 3.96 -24.22
CA ASP A 182 23.68 4.34 -23.46
C ASP A 182 23.03 3.14 -22.76
N ALA A 183 22.96 1.99 -23.43
CA ALA A 183 22.45 0.74 -22.86
C ALA A 183 23.37 0.18 -21.78
N GLU A 184 24.70 0.29 -21.94
CA GLU A 184 25.66 -0.07 -20.91
C GLU A 184 25.53 0.81 -19.66
N ARG A 185 25.40 2.13 -19.82
CA ARG A 185 25.14 3.04 -18.69
C ARG A 185 23.85 2.71 -17.94
N LEU A 186 22.80 2.29 -18.66
CA LEU A 186 21.57 1.82 -18.03
C LEU A 186 21.80 0.53 -17.24
N ALA A 187 22.57 -0.42 -17.78
CA ALA A 187 22.90 -1.67 -17.09
C ALA A 187 23.71 -1.42 -15.81
N GLU A 188 24.71 -0.54 -15.87
CA GLU A 188 25.50 -0.12 -14.70
C GLU A 188 24.63 0.54 -13.64
N LYS A 189 23.73 1.44 -14.06
CA LYS A 189 22.77 2.12 -13.17
C LYS A 189 21.87 1.11 -12.46
N ILE A 190 21.31 0.14 -13.17
CA ILE A 190 20.48 -0.93 -12.58
C ILE A 190 21.31 -1.74 -11.57
N ALA A 191 22.52 -2.15 -11.94
CA ALA A 191 23.39 -2.92 -11.05
C ALA A 191 23.74 -2.15 -9.77
N GLN A 192 24.01 -0.84 -9.88
CA GLN A 192 24.29 0.02 -8.73
C GLN A 192 23.06 0.15 -7.82
N GLN A 193 21.87 0.36 -8.41
CA GLN A 193 20.62 0.46 -7.66
C GLN A 193 20.27 -0.86 -6.95
N ASP A 194 20.40 -2.00 -7.63
CA ASP A 194 20.18 -3.32 -7.04
C ASP A 194 21.14 -3.59 -5.87
N ALA A 195 22.43 -3.28 -6.04
CA ALA A 195 23.44 -3.44 -4.98
C ALA A 195 23.15 -2.55 -3.76
N GLN A 196 22.70 -1.30 -3.98
CA GLN A 196 22.31 -0.41 -2.89
C GLN A 196 21.12 -0.96 -2.09
N ARG A 197 20.12 -1.53 -2.77
CA ARG A 197 18.95 -2.16 -2.12
C ARG A 197 19.33 -3.39 -1.30
N GLN A 198 20.24 -4.21 -1.81
CA GLN A 198 20.76 -5.36 -1.07
C GLN A 198 21.49 -4.92 0.20
N ALA A 199 22.29 -3.85 0.12
CA ALA A 199 22.98 -3.30 1.28
C ALA A 199 22.02 -2.69 2.32
N GLU A 200 20.97 -2.00 1.88
CA GLU A 200 19.95 -1.40 2.75
C GLU A 200 19.07 -2.48 3.44
N ASN A 201 18.82 -3.61 2.78
CA ASN A 201 18.08 -4.75 3.35
C ASN A 201 18.94 -5.70 4.20
N GLY A 202 20.21 -5.39 4.45
CA GLY A 202 21.09 -6.16 5.33
C GLY A 202 21.65 -7.45 4.72
N GLY A 203 21.70 -7.56 3.39
CA GLY A 203 22.43 -8.63 2.71
C GLY A 203 23.94 -8.40 2.78
N GLU A 204 24.70 -9.36 3.33
CA GLU A 204 26.15 -9.40 3.12
C GLU A 204 26.41 -9.54 1.60
N PRO A 205 27.31 -8.75 1.01
CA PRO A 205 27.61 -8.86 -0.41
C PRO A 205 28.18 -10.26 -0.69
N GLN A 206 27.51 -11.02 -1.55
CA GLN A 206 28.15 -12.15 -2.22
C GLN A 206 29.16 -11.59 -3.21
N GLU A 207 30.43 -11.57 -2.82
CA GLU A 207 31.54 -11.42 -3.75
C GLU A 207 31.39 -12.48 -4.86
N GLY A 208 31.11 -12.01 -6.07
CA GLY A 208 31.23 -12.82 -7.27
C GLY A 208 32.70 -13.19 -7.46
N ASP A 209 32.97 -14.50 -7.46
CA ASP A 209 34.27 -15.10 -7.72
C ASP A 209 34.73 -14.72 -9.14
N SER A 210 35.43 -13.58 -9.23
CA SER A 210 36.13 -13.15 -10.44
C SER A 210 37.51 -13.80 -10.40
N GLN A 211 37.62 -15.01 -10.95
CA GLN A 211 38.93 -15.58 -11.23
C GLN A 211 39.59 -14.80 -12.37
N GLU A 212 40.35 -13.78 -11.98
CA GLU A 212 41.35 -13.14 -12.82
C GLU A 212 42.40 -14.17 -13.25
N ASN A 213 42.54 -14.26 -14.56
CA ASN A 213 43.51 -15.07 -15.27
C ASN A 213 44.85 -14.32 -15.29
N GLU A 214 45.75 -14.60 -14.35
CA GLU A 214 47.15 -14.16 -14.43
C GLU A 214 47.99 -15.15 -15.23
N SER A 215 48.37 -14.71 -16.43
CA SER A 215 49.37 -15.29 -17.30
C SER A 215 50.79 -15.12 -16.71
N SER A 216 51.53 -16.22 -16.63
CA SER A 216 53.00 -16.19 -16.58
C SER A 216 53.57 -17.18 -17.58
N GLU A 217 54.20 -16.63 -18.60
CA GLU A 217 54.97 -17.34 -19.63
C GLU A 217 56.16 -18.13 -19.03
N ARG A 218 56.47 -19.27 -19.64
CA ARG A 218 57.86 -19.70 -19.92
C ARG A 218 57.89 -20.80 -21.00
N GLU A 219 58.78 -20.57 -21.95
CA GLU A 219 59.03 -21.29 -23.20
C GLU A 219 59.52 -22.73 -23.05
N GLY A 220 59.29 -23.56 -24.09
CA GLY A 220 60.37 -24.35 -24.70
C GLY A 220 60.23 -25.88 -24.80
N ASP A 221 59.99 -26.32 -26.04
CA ASP A 221 60.59 -27.49 -26.74
C ASP A 221 59.81 -28.83 -26.89
N SER A 222 59.27 -29.00 -28.11
CA SER A 222 59.38 -30.12 -29.05
C SER A 222 59.30 -31.59 -28.59
N GLN A 223 58.27 -32.31 -29.04
CA GLN A 223 58.41 -33.53 -29.89
C GLN A 223 57.06 -34.00 -30.47
N ASP A 224 57.14 -34.40 -31.74
CA ASP A 224 56.11 -34.74 -32.73
C ASP A 224 55.82 -36.30 -32.69
N PRO A 225 55.09 -36.95 -33.63
CA PRO A 225 53.65 -37.28 -33.55
C PRO A 225 53.27 -38.78 -33.79
N GLU A 226 51.94 -39.01 -33.89
CA GLU A 226 51.21 -40.09 -34.62
C GLU A 226 50.94 -41.49 -33.96
N PRO A 227 49.97 -42.30 -34.47
CA PRO A 227 48.57 -41.99 -34.82
C PRO A 227 47.58 -43.15 -34.42
N SER A 228 46.27 -42.98 -34.61
CA SER A 228 45.41 -44.12 -34.96
C SER A 228 44.19 -43.69 -35.77
N GLU A 229 44.17 -44.16 -37.02
CA GLU A 229 43.11 -44.07 -38.02
C GLU A 229 41.81 -44.79 -37.62
N SER A 230 40.69 -44.33 -38.20
CA SER A 230 39.76 -45.09 -39.06
C SER A 230 38.50 -44.24 -39.24
N GLU A 231 38.41 -43.44 -40.31
CA GLU A 231 37.68 -43.75 -41.57
C GLU A 231 36.15 -43.88 -41.38
N ASN A 232 35.38 -42.85 -41.78
CA ASN A 232 34.73 -42.62 -43.09
C ASN A 232 33.27 -43.14 -43.05
N SER A 233 32.19 -42.55 -43.55
CA SER A 233 31.89 -41.47 -44.51
C SER A 233 30.34 -41.28 -44.39
N GLU A 234 29.77 -40.06 -44.38
CA GLU A 234 29.19 -39.37 -45.57
C GLU A 234 28.13 -40.20 -46.33
N SER A 235 26.91 -39.77 -46.70
CA SER A 235 26.27 -38.45 -46.86
C SER A 235 24.79 -38.63 -47.25
N SER A 236 24.06 -37.52 -47.30
CA SER A 236 22.96 -37.17 -48.25
C SER A 236 21.49 -37.28 -47.78
N GLU A 237 20.92 -36.14 -47.40
CA GLU A 237 19.59 -35.63 -47.80
C GLU A 237 19.47 -35.52 -49.35
N PRO A 238 18.31 -35.27 -50.02
CA PRO A 238 17.22 -34.38 -49.57
C PRO A 238 15.75 -34.67 -50.04
N SER A 239 14.82 -33.84 -49.51
CA SER A 239 13.53 -33.30 -50.04
C SER A 239 12.48 -34.27 -50.68
N GLU A 240 11.17 -34.03 -50.70
CA GLU A 240 10.28 -32.87 -50.53
C GLU A 240 8.80 -33.36 -50.47
N ASP A 241 7.96 -32.58 -49.80
CA ASP A 241 6.55 -32.25 -50.12
C ASP A 241 5.36 -33.24 -50.02
N SER A 242 4.33 -32.76 -49.32
CA SER A 242 2.88 -32.73 -49.70
C SER A 242 1.92 -33.21 -48.59
N GLU A 243 1.38 -32.27 -47.80
CA GLU A 243 0.02 -32.31 -47.24
C GLU A 243 -1.04 -32.07 -48.36
N PRO A 244 -2.39 -32.00 -48.14
CA PRO A 244 -3.21 -32.14 -46.92
C PRO A 244 -4.48 -33.01 -47.10
N SER A 245 -5.25 -33.23 -46.02
CA SER A 245 -6.73 -33.23 -46.10
C SER A 245 -7.37 -33.11 -44.72
N GLU A 246 -8.20 -32.08 -44.61
CA GLU A 246 -9.16 -31.76 -43.55
C GLU A 246 -10.28 -32.80 -43.37
N GLY A 247 -10.99 -32.71 -42.23
CA GLY A 247 -12.30 -33.33 -42.01
C GLY A 247 -12.85 -33.10 -40.60
N GLU A 248 -13.49 -31.94 -40.37
CA GLU A 248 -14.31 -31.64 -39.19
C GLU A 248 -15.68 -32.36 -39.20
N SER A 249 -16.26 -32.57 -38.00
CA SER A 249 -17.64 -32.23 -37.58
C SER A 249 -18.45 -33.31 -36.85
N SER A 250 -18.72 -33.00 -35.57
CA SER A 250 -20.03 -32.99 -34.87
C SER A 250 -20.83 -34.26 -34.53
N ASP A 251 -21.05 -34.39 -33.20
CA ASP A 251 -22.30 -34.65 -32.45
C ASP A 251 -23.04 -36.00 -32.53
N SER A 252 -23.23 -36.64 -31.36
CA SER A 252 -24.45 -37.34 -30.89
C SER A 252 -24.23 -38.03 -29.52
N GLU A 253 -24.71 -37.42 -28.42
CA GLU A 253 -25.16 -38.10 -27.19
C GLU A 253 -26.68 -38.43 -27.29
N PRO A 254 -27.37 -39.15 -26.36
CA PRO A 254 -26.98 -39.64 -25.03
C PRO A 254 -27.39 -41.11 -24.70
N SER A 255 -26.95 -41.63 -23.55
CA SER A 255 -27.63 -42.76 -22.90
C SER A 255 -27.63 -42.61 -21.38
N GLU A 256 -28.84 -42.73 -20.82
CA GLU A 256 -29.19 -42.58 -19.41
C GLU A 256 -28.72 -43.75 -18.53
N GLY A 257 -28.39 -43.43 -17.27
CA GLY A 257 -28.92 -44.18 -16.13
C GLY A 257 -27.94 -44.88 -15.19
N GLN A 258 -27.61 -44.25 -14.06
CA GLN A 258 -27.73 -44.88 -12.72
C GLN A 258 -27.62 -43.88 -11.55
N GLN A 259 -28.38 -44.19 -10.51
CA GLN A 259 -28.78 -43.35 -9.36
C GLN A 259 -27.68 -42.92 -8.37
N PRO A 260 -27.96 -41.89 -7.54
CA PRO A 260 -27.06 -41.32 -6.54
C PRO A 260 -27.17 -42.03 -5.18
N SER A 261 -26.06 -42.07 -4.42
CA SER A 261 -26.06 -42.41 -2.98
C SER A 261 -25.59 -41.23 -2.15
N GLN A 262 -26.34 -41.01 -1.08
CA GLN A 262 -26.22 -39.96 -0.06
C GLN A 262 -24.91 -40.09 0.75
N GLY A 263 -24.32 -38.94 1.07
CA GLY A 263 -23.36 -38.76 2.15
C GLY A 263 -23.41 -37.31 2.64
N GLN A 264 -23.72 -37.13 3.92
CA GLN A 264 -23.91 -35.85 4.63
C GLN A 264 -22.64 -34.98 4.73
N PRO A 265 -22.79 -33.67 4.97
CA PRO A 265 -21.71 -32.68 4.97
C PRO A 265 -20.90 -32.72 6.27
N GLN A 266 -19.58 -32.70 6.18
CA GLN A 266 -18.69 -32.50 7.32
C GLN A 266 -18.12 -31.08 7.27
N GLN A 267 -18.68 -30.22 8.11
CA GLN A 267 -18.13 -28.93 8.48
C GLN A 267 -16.93 -29.13 9.42
N GLY A 268 -15.87 -28.35 9.21
CA GLY A 268 -14.97 -27.92 10.28
C GLY A 268 -13.54 -28.45 10.23
N GLN A 269 -12.67 -27.76 9.47
CA GLN A 269 -11.33 -27.30 9.87
C GLN A 269 -10.52 -26.93 8.61
N GLN A 270 -10.53 -25.66 8.24
CA GLN A 270 -9.49 -25.04 7.42
C GLN A 270 -9.65 -23.53 7.49
N GLN A 271 -9.16 -22.95 8.59
CA GLN A 271 -8.93 -21.51 8.70
C GLN A 271 -7.69 -21.29 9.56
N GLN A 272 -6.55 -21.68 9.01
CA GLN A 272 -5.21 -21.28 9.46
C GLN A 272 -4.26 -21.59 8.30
N GLY A 273 -4.02 -20.59 7.45
CA GLY A 273 -3.19 -20.75 6.26
C GLY A 273 -3.09 -19.51 5.36
N GLN A 274 -3.83 -18.43 5.64
CA GLN A 274 -3.90 -17.28 4.73
C GLN A 274 -3.06 -16.07 5.15
N SER A 275 -2.23 -16.18 6.18
CA SER A 275 -1.37 -15.08 6.66
C SER A 275 0.12 -15.24 6.32
N GLN A 276 0.49 -16.22 5.48
CA GLN A 276 1.89 -16.50 5.16
C GLN A 276 2.26 -16.43 3.67
N GLN A 277 1.30 -16.15 2.77
CA GLN A 277 1.58 -15.98 1.34
C GLN A 277 1.89 -14.54 0.93
N GLY A 278 1.54 -13.52 1.73
CA GLY A 278 1.87 -12.12 1.43
C GLY A 278 3.31 -11.71 1.76
N GLN A 279 4.05 -12.49 2.55
CA GLN A 279 5.43 -12.18 2.94
C GLN A 279 6.49 -12.94 2.11
N GLN A 280 6.08 -13.87 1.24
CA GLN A 280 7.03 -14.66 0.43
C GLN A 280 7.27 -14.09 -0.98
N GLN A 281 6.48 -13.10 -1.44
CA GLN A 281 6.75 -12.43 -2.71
C GLN A 281 7.72 -11.24 -2.60
N GLN A 282 7.98 -10.72 -1.39
CA GLN A 282 8.97 -9.66 -1.18
C GLN A 282 10.43 -10.13 -1.09
N GLN A 283 10.72 -11.44 -1.26
CA GLN A 283 12.06 -12.02 -1.11
C GLN A 283 12.61 -12.76 -2.35
N GLN A 284 11.92 -12.73 -3.49
CA GLN A 284 12.41 -13.27 -4.77
C GLN A 284 11.96 -12.31 -5.88
N SER A 285 12.64 -11.19 -6.12
CA SER A 285 13.94 -11.13 -6.80
C SER A 285 14.69 -9.87 -6.35
N GLU A 286 15.92 -10.03 -5.84
CA GLU A 286 16.78 -8.88 -5.50
C GLU A 286 17.29 -8.12 -6.75
N GLN A 287 16.89 -8.54 -7.95
CA GLN A 287 17.30 -7.95 -9.21
C GLN A 287 16.14 -7.22 -9.86
N THR A 288 16.42 -6.07 -10.46
CA THR A 288 15.44 -5.36 -11.27
C THR A 288 15.02 -6.21 -12.47
N PRO A 289 13.72 -6.45 -12.68
CA PRO A 289 13.24 -7.18 -13.86
C PRO A 289 13.53 -6.43 -15.15
N GLY A 290 13.63 -7.16 -16.27
CA GLY A 290 14.09 -6.62 -17.55
C GLY A 290 15.62 -6.57 -17.71
N ARG A 291 16.39 -6.90 -16.66
CA ARG A 291 17.87 -6.87 -16.71
C ARG A 291 18.46 -7.87 -17.69
N GLU A 292 17.88 -9.07 -17.79
CA GLU A 292 18.32 -10.08 -18.75
C GLU A 292 18.09 -9.62 -20.20
N GLN A 293 16.93 -9.01 -20.46
CA GLN A 293 16.58 -8.45 -21.75
C GLN A 293 17.49 -7.28 -22.13
N LEU A 294 17.87 -6.44 -21.18
CA LEU A 294 18.86 -5.38 -21.41
C LEU A 294 20.22 -5.97 -21.83
N GLU A 295 20.68 -7.01 -21.16
CA GLU A 295 21.97 -7.66 -21.50
C GLU A 295 21.90 -8.28 -22.90
N GLN A 296 20.81 -8.98 -23.22
CA GLN A 296 20.58 -9.53 -24.55
C GLN A 296 20.50 -8.43 -25.62
N ALA A 297 19.85 -7.29 -25.33
CA ALA A 297 19.82 -6.15 -26.24
C ALA A 297 21.24 -5.60 -26.51
N ARG A 298 22.06 -5.48 -25.47
CA ARG A 298 23.47 -5.04 -25.60
C ARG A 298 24.29 -5.99 -26.47
N GLU A 299 24.11 -7.30 -26.30
CA GLU A 299 24.77 -8.30 -27.16
C GLU A 299 24.39 -8.14 -28.64
N GLN A 300 23.10 -7.89 -28.95
CA GLN A 300 22.66 -7.65 -30.32
C GLN A 300 23.20 -6.32 -30.86
N MET A 301 23.25 -5.26 -30.04
CA MET A 301 23.86 -3.98 -30.43
C MET A 301 25.34 -4.15 -30.78
N GLN A 302 26.08 -4.95 -30.00
CA GLN A 302 27.49 -5.22 -30.29
C GLN A 302 27.68 -5.95 -31.63
N LYS A 303 26.82 -6.94 -31.93
CA LYS A 303 26.81 -7.61 -33.23
C LYS A 303 26.46 -6.65 -34.35
N ALA A 304 25.49 -5.76 -34.15
CA ALA A 304 25.14 -4.73 -35.14
C ALA A 304 26.35 -3.84 -35.46
N ILE A 305 27.14 -3.43 -34.46
CA ILE A 305 28.40 -2.68 -34.66
C ILE A 305 29.36 -3.48 -35.54
N GLU A 306 29.55 -4.78 -35.27
CA GLU A 306 30.43 -5.65 -36.06
C GLU A 306 29.96 -5.81 -37.51
N GLN A 307 28.65 -5.91 -37.76
CA GLN A 307 28.10 -5.98 -39.11
C GLN A 307 28.25 -4.65 -39.86
N LEU A 308 28.02 -3.50 -39.19
CA LEU A 308 28.24 -2.17 -39.76
C LEU A 308 29.70 -1.95 -40.15
N GLN A 309 30.66 -2.41 -39.33
CA GLN A 309 32.09 -2.39 -39.67
C GLN A 309 32.41 -3.22 -40.93
N GLN A 310 31.69 -4.32 -41.13
CA GLN A 310 31.80 -5.17 -42.32
C GLN A 310 30.99 -4.67 -43.52
N GLN A 311 30.32 -3.51 -43.39
CA GLN A 311 29.43 -2.92 -44.42
C GLN A 311 28.26 -3.83 -44.79
N LYS A 312 27.83 -4.67 -43.85
CA LYS A 312 26.71 -5.60 -43.96
C LYS A 312 25.45 -4.95 -43.37
N LEU A 313 24.82 -4.08 -44.15
CA LEU A 313 23.70 -3.26 -43.68
C LEU A 313 22.44 -4.08 -43.40
N ASP A 314 22.18 -5.12 -44.20
CA ASP A 314 21.01 -5.98 -44.01
C ASP A 314 21.14 -6.77 -42.70
N GLU A 315 22.30 -7.42 -42.48
CA GLU A 315 22.57 -8.15 -41.24
C GLU A 315 22.66 -7.24 -40.02
N ALA A 316 23.18 -6.01 -40.17
CA ALA A 316 23.14 -5.01 -39.10
C ALA A 316 21.70 -4.64 -38.73
N SER A 317 20.82 -4.46 -39.72
CA SER A 317 19.41 -4.15 -39.48
C SER A 317 18.69 -5.27 -38.72
N ASP A 318 18.99 -6.54 -39.01
CA ASP A 318 18.40 -7.68 -38.30
C ASP A 318 18.80 -7.70 -36.82
N GLU A 319 20.08 -7.45 -36.51
CA GLU A 319 20.59 -7.35 -35.13
C GLU A 319 19.99 -6.11 -34.42
N GLN A 320 19.80 -5.01 -35.15
CA GLN A 320 19.16 -3.80 -34.62
C GLN A 320 17.69 -4.05 -34.25
N ASP A 321 16.94 -4.77 -35.10
CA ASP A 321 15.55 -5.16 -34.83
C ASP A 321 15.46 -6.12 -33.64
N ALA A 322 16.41 -7.06 -33.52
CA ALA A 322 16.51 -7.94 -32.37
C ALA A 322 16.79 -7.16 -31.06
N ALA A 323 17.67 -6.15 -31.10
CA ALA A 323 17.93 -5.27 -29.96
C ALA A 323 16.67 -4.49 -29.53
N ILE A 324 15.92 -3.94 -30.50
CA ILE A 324 14.66 -3.22 -30.24
C ILE A 324 13.64 -4.15 -29.57
N ALA A 325 13.48 -5.38 -30.08
CA ALA A 325 12.55 -6.35 -29.51
C ALA A 325 12.85 -6.63 -28.03
N ARG A 326 14.13 -6.84 -27.68
CA ARG A 326 14.55 -7.05 -26.29
C ARG A 326 14.32 -5.84 -25.39
N LEU A 327 14.57 -4.62 -25.88
CA LEU A 327 14.29 -3.41 -25.11
C LEU A 327 12.79 -3.19 -24.89
N GLU A 328 11.94 -3.54 -25.87
CA GLU A 328 10.47 -3.48 -25.70
C GLU A 328 9.98 -4.56 -24.72
N GLU A 329 10.59 -5.75 -24.68
CA GLU A 329 10.35 -6.75 -23.63
C GLU A 329 10.72 -6.21 -22.23
N MET A 330 11.91 -5.62 -22.07
CA MET A 330 12.33 -4.96 -20.83
C MET A 330 11.33 -3.88 -20.41
N LYS A 331 10.90 -3.04 -21.35
CA LYS A 331 9.93 -1.98 -21.09
C LYS A 331 8.61 -2.57 -20.59
N ALA A 332 8.10 -3.63 -21.21
CA ALA A 332 6.86 -4.28 -20.79
C ALA A 332 6.96 -4.83 -19.36
N GLU A 333 8.10 -5.43 -18.99
CA GLU A 333 8.33 -5.91 -17.61
C GLU A 333 8.37 -4.76 -16.59
N LEU A 334 9.04 -3.66 -16.93
CA LEU A 334 9.08 -2.47 -16.07
C LEU A 334 7.70 -1.81 -15.93
N GLU A 335 6.91 -1.75 -17.01
CA GLU A 335 5.54 -1.22 -16.98
C GLU A 335 4.61 -2.10 -16.12
N GLU A 336 4.76 -3.43 -16.17
CA GLU A 336 4.00 -4.36 -15.34
C GLU A 336 4.29 -4.16 -13.85
N ILE A 337 5.57 -4.00 -13.48
CA ILE A 337 5.97 -3.75 -12.08
C ILE A 337 5.49 -2.38 -11.61
N LEU A 338 5.63 -1.37 -12.47
CA LEU A 338 5.10 -0.04 -12.16
C LEU A 338 3.59 -0.09 -11.88
N ARG A 339 2.84 -0.88 -12.66
CA ARG A 339 1.41 -1.10 -12.41
C ARG A 339 1.16 -1.77 -11.07
N GLN A 340 1.88 -2.84 -10.76
CA GLN A 340 1.75 -3.56 -9.48
C GLN A 340 2.04 -2.64 -8.28
N LEU A 341 3.12 -1.86 -8.33
CA LEU A 341 3.47 -0.92 -7.26
C LEU A 341 2.41 0.17 -7.07
N ARG A 342 1.87 0.72 -8.16
CA ARG A 342 0.76 1.70 -8.10
C ARG A 342 -0.52 1.08 -7.54
N GLU A 343 -0.79 -0.19 -7.83
CA GLU A 343 -1.92 -0.91 -7.24
C GLU A 343 -1.74 -1.12 -5.73
N GLU A 344 -0.52 -1.42 -5.28
CA GLU A 344 -0.15 -1.54 -3.86
C GLU A 344 -0.27 -0.18 -3.15
N GLU A 345 0.29 0.89 -3.72
CA GLU A 345 0.15 2.28 -3.24
C GLU A 345 -1.33 2.64 -3.05
N ARG A 346 -2.14 2.40 -4.09
CA ARG A 346 -3.58 2.64 -4.07
C ARG A 346 -4.27 1.85 -2.97
N LYS A 347 -3.96 0.56 -2.82
CA LYS A 347 -4.55 -0.31 -1.80
C LYS A 347 -4.23 0.17 -0.39
N MET A 348 -2.99 0.59 -0.14
CA MET A 348 -2.61 1.18 1.14
C MET A 348 -3.38 2.47 1.42
N MET A 349 -3.51 3.33 0.42
CA MET A 349 -4.26 4.57 0.55
C MET A 349 -5.75 4.33 0.85
N LEU A 350 -6.38 3.40 0.14
CA LEU A 350 -7.77 3.00 0.37
C LEU A 350 -7.97 2.52 1.82
N ALA A 351 -7.08 1.64 2.30
CA ALA A 351 -7.15 1.14 3.67
C ALA A 351 -6.93 2.26 4.72
N GLN A 352 -6.02 3.20 4.45
CA GLN A 352 -5.77 4.33 5.34
C GLN A 352 -6.99 5.26 5.42
N LEU A 353 -7.61 5.58 4.28
CA LEU A 353 -8.82 6.39 4.22
C LEU A 353 -10.00 5.69 4.90
N GLU A 354 -10.20 4.39 4.63
CA GLU A 354 -11.27 3.61 5.27
C GLU A 354 -11.12 3.62 6.79
N ALA A 355 -9.92 3.33 7.31
CA ALA A 355 -9.66 3.34 8.74
C ALA A 355 -9.93 4.71 9.38
N ARG A 356 -9.56 5.81 8.70
CA ARG A 356 -9.87 7.17 9.15
C ARG A 356 -11.38 7.42 9.19
N PHE A 357 -12.11 7.09 8.12
CA PHE A 357 -13.56 7.28 8.07
C PHE A 357 -14.30 6.40 9.09
N GLN A 358 -13.86 5.17 9.35
CA GLN A 358 -14.43 4.30 10.38
C GLN A 358 -14.30 4.92 11.79
N ARG A 359 -13.13 5.46 12.14
CA ARG A 359 -12.94 6.16 13.42
C ARG A 359 -13.82 7.40 13.53
N MET A 360 -13.93 8.18 12.45
CA MET A 360 -14.82 9.35 12.40
C MET A 360 -16.28 8.95 12.58
N LEU A 361 -16.70 7.83 11.99
CA LEU A 361 -18.06 7.30 12.10
C LEU A 361 -18.38 6.87 13.53
N GLU A 362 -17.47 6.15 14.19
CA GLU A 362 -17.64 5.75 15.59
C GLU A 362 -17.83 6.98 16.50
N LEU A 363 -16.96 7.98 16.37
CA LEU A 363 -17.07 9.22 17.13
C LEU A 363 -18.38 9.98 16.83
N GLN A 364 -18.78 10.05 15.55
CA GLN A 364 -20.01 10.72 15.17
C GLN A 364 -21.24 10.02 15.77
N LEU A 365 -21.31 8.69 15.74
CA LEU A 365 -22.42 7.95 16.33
C LEU A 365 -22.55 8.23 17.83
N ASP A 366 -21.44 8.35 18.55
CA ASP A 366 -21.43 8.70 19.97
C ASP A 366 -21.93 10.13 20.22
N ILE A 367 -21.53 11.08 19.37
CA ILE A 367 -22.01 12.48 19.41
C ILE A 367 -23.52 12.50 19.17
N ASN A 368 -23.99 11.91 18.07
CA ASN A 368 -25.41 11.86 17.71
C ASN A 368 -26.27 11.28 18.84
N ASN A 369 -25.85 10.13 19.40
CA ASN A 369 -26.56 9.49 20.51
C ASN A 369 -26.59 10.35 21.77
N SER A 370 -25.52 11.10 22.03
CA SER A 370 -25.42 11.99 23.18
C SER A 370 -26.25 13.26 22.99
N THR A 371 -26.23 13.87 21.80
CA THR A 371 -27.08 15.00 21.42
C THR A 371 -28.56 14.64 21.57
N LEU A 372 -28.98 13.47 21.07
CA LEU A 372 -30.34 12.96 21.22
C LEU A 372 -30.77 12.80 22.69
N LYS A 373 -29.89 12.26 23.54
CA LYS A 373 -30.18 12.12 24.98
C LYS A 373 -30.28 13.48 25.67
N LEU A 374 -29.41 14.42 25.26
CA LEU A 374 -29.34 15.76 25.82
C LEU A 374 -30.56 16.62 25.43
N ASP A 375 -31.07 16.42 24.22
CA ASP A 375 -32.27 17.09 23.72
C ASP A 375 -33.56 16.61 24.40
N ARG A 376 -33.64 15.31 24.74
CA ARG A 376 -34.80 14.70 25.41
C ARG A 376 -35.06 15.19 26.83
N VAL A 377 -34.12 15.90 27.46
CA VAL A 377 -34.31 16.46 28.80
C VAL A 377 -35.29 17.64 28.72
N PRO A 378 -36.48 17.57 29.35
CA PRO A 378 -37.46 18.65 29.29
C PRO A 378 -36.90 19.98 29.81
N PRO A 379 -37.30 21.14 29.24
CA PRO A 379 -36.83 22.45 29.71
C PRO A 379 -37.08 22.71 31.21
N GLU A 380 -38.16 22.15 31.76
CA GLU A 380 -38.54 22.29 33.17
C GLU A 380 -37.65 21.48 34.12
N GLU A 381 -37.01 20.42 33.63
CA GLU A 381 -36.12 19.53 34.38
C GLU A 381 -34.64 19.83 34.10
N ARG A 382 -34.36 20.82 33.26
CA ARG A 382 -33.02 21.19 32.81
C ARG A 382 -32.30 22.01 33.88
N ASP A 383 -31.12 21.53 34.26
CA ASP A 383 -30.10 22.39 34.86
C ASP A 383 -29.33 23.04 33.70
N ASP A 384 -29.62 24.31 33.43
CA ASP A 384 -29.11 25.05 32.26
C ASP A 384 -27.58 25.07 32.20
N ASP A 385 -26.91 25.23 33.34
CA ASP A 385 -25.44 25.27 33.42
C ASP A 385 -24.86 23.89 33.07
N ARG A 386 -25.44 22.83 33.63
CA ARG A 386 -25.01 21.44 33.36
C ARG A 386 -25.31 21.03 31.93
N HIS A 387 -26.46 21.45 31.40
CA HIS A 387 -26.89 21.16 30.04
C HIS A 387 -25.96 21.82 29.02
N LEU A 388 -25.68 23.11 29.20
CA LEU A 388 -24.74 23.85 28.37
C LEU A 388 -23.32 23.26 28.45
N ALA A 389 -22.88 22.84 29.64
CA ALA A 389 -21.58 22.18 29.80
C ALA A 389 -21.50 20.85 29.03
N GLN A 390 -22.58 20.06 29.02
CA GLN A 390 -22.66 18.82 28.23
C GLN A 390 -22.67 19.10 26.73
N ALA A 391 -23.45 20.08 26.27
CA ALA A 391 -23.48 20.49 24.87
C ALA A 391 -22.12 21.03 24.40
N THR A 392 -21.45 21.82 25.23
CA THR A 392 -20.09 22.34 24.97
C THR A 392 -19.07 21.20 24.88
N LYS A 393 -19.23 20.13 25.65
CA LYS A 393 -18.38 18.94 25.53
C LYS A 393 -18.57 18.28 24.15
N LEU A 394 -19.84 18.08 23.73
CA LEU A 394 -20.14 17.51 22.42
C LEU A 394 -19.60 18.37 21.27
N SER A 395 -19.68 19.70 21.38
CA SER A 395 -19.04 20.63 20.44
C SER A 395 -17.53 20.39 20.30
N ARG A 396 -16.82 20.15 21.41
CA ARG A 396 -15.38 19.84 21.36
C ARG A 396 -15.10 18.47 20.73
N ASP A 397 -15.96 17.50 20.97
CA ASP A 397 -15.84 16.18 20.37
C ASP A 397 -16.09 16.25 18.85
N GLU A 398 -17.07 17.03 18.41
CA GLU A 398 -17.32 17.33 16.99
C GLU A 398 -16.14 18.04 16.32
N GLN A 399 -15.51 19.00 17.02
CA GLN A 399 -14.32 19.69 16.50
C GLN A 399 -13.12 18.75 16.29
N LYS A 400 -13.00 17.70 17.10
CA LYS A 400 -11.98 16.66 16.87
C LYS A 400 -12.30 15.90 15.59
N ASN A 401 -13.57 15.54 15.38
CA ASN A 401 -14.01 14.84 14.17
C ASN A 401 -13.74 15.68 12.91
N LEU A 402 -14.04 16.98 12.97
CA LEU A 402 -13.71 17.94 11.92
C LEU A 402 -12.23 17.95 11.57
N THR A 403 -11.35 17.92 12.58
CA THR A 403 -9.89 17.90 12.36
C THR A 403 -9.45 16.62 11.63
N GLU A 404 -10.06 15.47 11.93
CA GLU A 404 -9.79 14.22 11.20
C GLU A 404 -10.29 14.27 9.76
N ALA A 405 -11.45 14.90 9.53
CA ALA A 405 -11.98 15.11 8.18
C ALA A 405 -11.07 16.03 7.33
N GLU A 406 -10.52 17.10 7.91
CA GLU A 406 -9.54 17.97 7.24
C GLU A 406 -8.28 17.22 6.82
N LYS A 407 -7.80 16.29 7.66
CA LYS A 407 -6.66 15.42 7.31
C LYS A 407 -7.00 14.47 6.18
N ALA A 408 -8.18 13.85 6.20
CA ALA A 408 -8.62 12.97 5.13
C ALA A 408 -8.77 13.74 3.79
N LEU A 409 -9.26 14.98 3.84
CA LEU A 409 -9.36 15.84 2.67
C LEU A 409 -7.99 16.16 2.07
N MET A 410 -6.97 16.39 2.91
CA MET A 410 -5.61 16.65 2.43
C MET A 410 -5.07 15.45 1.64
N LEU A 411 -5.21 14.23 2.16
CA LEU A 411 -4.79 13.01 1.45
C LEU A 411 -5.51 12.87 0.10
N LEU A 412 -6.83 13.06 0.06
CA LEU A 412 -7.61 13.00 -1.18
C LEU A 412 -7.17 14.06 -2.21
N LYS A 413 -6.74 15.24 -1.76
CA LYS A 413 -6.25 16.31 -2.64
C LYS A 413 -4.83 16.05 -3.16
N GLU A 414 -3.98 15.40 -2.36
CA GLU A 414 -2.64 15.00 -2.77
C GLU A 414 -2.67 13.89 -3.83
N GLU A 415 -3.64 12.96 -3.70
CA GLU A 415 -3.88 11.89 -4.66
C GLU A 415 -4.43 12.41 -5.99
N GLY A 416 -5.42 13.30 -5.97
CA GLY A 416 -5.82 14.11 -7.11
C GLY A 416 -6.58 13.40 -8.25
N SER A 417 -6.85 12.09 -8.19
CA SER A 417 -7.65 11.38 -9.21
C SER A 417 -9.14 11.34 -8.88
N SER A 418 -9.51 11.53 -7.61
CA SER A 418 -10.91 11.58 -7.18
C SER A 418 -11.52 12.99 -7.25
N VAL A 419 -12.79 13.07 -7.68
CA VAL A 419 -13.48 14.37 -7.92
C VAL A 419 -14.62 14.60 -6.93
N ALA A 420 -15.51 13.64 -6.71
CA ALA A 420 -16.65 13.79 -5.81
C ALA A 420 -16.29 13.46 -4.35
N PHE A 421 -15.30 12.60 -4.10
CA PHE A 421 -14.83 12.32 -2.74
C PHE A 421 -14.33 13.58 -2.00
N PRO A 422 -13.42 14.41 -2.56
CA PRO A 422 -13.02 15.66 -1.94
C PRO A 422 -14.21 16.58 -1.63
N GLU A 423 -15.15 16.73 -2.57
CA GLU A 423 -16.35 17.57 -2.35
C GLU A 423 -17.25 17.00 -1.24
N ALA A 424 -17.39 15.67 -1.15
CA ALA A 424 -18.16 15.03 -0.11
C ALA A 424 -17.55 15.27 1.28
N VAL A 425 -16.22 15.17 1.40
CA VAL A 425 -15.51 15.47 2.63
C VAL A 425 -15.60 16.96 2.98
N GLU A 426 -15.49 17.87 2.00
CA GLU A 426 -15.68 19.32 2.24
C GLU A 426 -17.09 19.65 2.76
N MET A 427 -18.11 19.05 2.15
CA MET A 427 -19.49 19.20 2.62
C MET A 427 -19.67 18.66 4.05
N MET A 428 -19.04 17.54 4.37
CA MET A 428 -19.03 16.95 5.70
C MET A 428 -18.33 17.85 6.73
N ILE A 429 -17.15 18.39 6.41
CA ILE A 429 -16.40 19.32 7.27
C ILE A 429 -17.25 20.54 7.63
N ASP A 430 -17.91 21.14 6.64
CA ASP A 430 -18.77 22.28 6.93
C ASP A 430 -19.94 21.88 7.85
N ASN A 431 -20.57 20.72 7.63
CA ASN A 431 -21.65 20.24 8.48
C ASN A 431 -21.16 20.05 9.92
N MET A 432 -19.96 19.51 10.11
CA MET A 432 -19.31 19.37 11.42
C MET A 432 -19.05 20.74 12.07
N ASP A 433 -18.59 21.76 11.31
CA ASP A 433 -18.41 23.13 11.82
C ASP A 433 -19.75 23.73 12.29
N PHE A 434 -20.82 23.51 11.52
CA PHE A 434 -22.17 23.96 11.91
C PHE A 434 -22.67 23.26 13.17
N VAL A 435 -22.54 21.93 13.26
CA VAL A 435 -22.91 21.15 14.45
C VAL A 435 -22.13 21.64 15.66
N SER A 436 -20.81 21.78 15.54
CA SER A 436 -19.93 22.27 16.60
C SER A 436 -20.38 23.62 17.15
N ARG A 437 -20.67 24.60 16.29
CA ARG A 437 -21.14 25.94 16.70
C ARG A 437 -22.52 25.91 17.36
N ARG A 438 -23.44 25.08 16.87
CA ARG A 438 -24.78 24.92 17.45
C ARG A 438 -24.72 24.27 18.83
N LEU A 439 -23.96 23.19 18.98
CA LEU A 439 -23.73 22.52 20.25
C LEU A 439 -23.04 23.45 21.28
N GLN A 440 -22.12 24.31 20.84
CA GLN A 440 -21.50 25.31 21.70
C GLN A 440 -22.53 26.30 22.29
N ARG A 441 -23.63 26.55 21.58
CA ARG A 441 -24.76 27.40 22.01
C ARG A 441 -25.85 26.61 22.75
N GLY A 442 -25.66 25.32 23.02
CA GLY A 442 -26.68 24.46 23.64
C GLY A 442 -27.82 24.04 22.71
N GLN A 443 -27.70 24.25 21.40
CA GLN A 443 -28.75 23.97 20.42
C GLN A 443 -28.70 22.50 19.98
N THR A 444 -29.54 21.67 20.59
CA THR A 444 -29.60 20.20 20.36
C THR A 444 -30.79 19.76 19.49
N GLU A 445 -31.52 20.71 18.93
CA GLU A 445 -32.79 20.54 18.23
C GLU A 445 -32.66 19.78 16.90
N GLU A 446 -33.80 19.61 16.20
CA GLU A 446 -33.92 18.82 14.97
C GLU A 446 -32.89 19.16 13.89
N THR A 447 -32.58 20.44 13.67
CA THR A 447 -31.58 20.87 12.69
C THR A 447 -30.17 20.36 13.02
N THR A 448 -29.78 20.40 14.29
CA THR A 448 -28.48 19.88 14.74
C THR A 448 -28.42 18.38 14.50
N GLN A 449 -29.48 17.66 14.89
CA GLN A 449 -29.57 16.21 14.72
C GLN A 449 -29.66 15.78 13.24
N LEU A 450 -30.23 16.61 12.35
CA LEU A 450 -30.25 16.35 10.92
C LEU A 450 -28.83 16.44 10.32
N LEU A 451 -28.09 17.50 10.64
CA LEU A 451 -26.69 17.65 10.18
C LEU A 451 -25.83 16.48 10.66
N GLU A 452 -25.94 16.12 11.94
CA GLU A 452 -25.32 14.94 12.56
C GLU A 452 -25.64 13.64 11.81
N ARG A 453 -26.89 13.43 11.37
CA ARG A 453 -27.28 12.26 10.55
C ARG A 453 -26.68 12.31 9.16
N LEU A 454 -26.61 13.47 8.52
CA LEU A 454 -26.02 13.62 7.18
C LEU A 454 -24.51 13.37 7.20
N ILE A 455 -23.82 13.74 8.28
CA ILE A 455 -22.41 13.39 8.49
C ILE A 455 -22.24 11.88 8.54
N VAL A 456 -23.06 11.17 9.33
CA VAL A 456 -23.05 9.70 9.40
C VAL A 456 -23.28 9.08 8.02
N GLU A 457 -24.32 9.51 7.30
CA GLU A 457 -24.62 8.98 5.95
C GLU A 457 -23.45 9.21 4.99
N SER A 458 -22.79 10.38 5.04
CA SER A 458 -21.62 10.67 4.20
C SER A 458 -20.46 9.73 4.51
N LEU A 459 -20.18 9.49 5.79
CA LEU A 459 -19.14 8.56 6.23
C LEU A 459 -19.45 7.12 5.80
N GLU A 460 -20.68 6.65 5.99
CA GLU A 460 -21.11 5.31 5.58
C GLU A 460 -20.98 5.10 4.07
N GLU A 461 -21.37 6.09 3.27
CA GLU A 461 -21.27 6.02 1.80
C GLU A 461 -19.82 6.01 1.32
N MET A 462 -18.95 6.83 1.91
CA MET A 462 -17.51 6.84 1.59
C MET A 462 -16.85 5.52 1.99
N ILE A 463 -17.11 5.02 3.20
CA ILE A 463 -16.59 3.71 3.65
C ILE A 463 -17.04 2.60 2.70
N PHE A 464 -18.33 2.57 2.36
CA PHE A 464 -18.88 1.57 1.45
C PHE A 464 -18.22 1.63 0.06
N ALA A 465 -17.98 2.83 -0.46
CA ALA A 465 -17.33 3.01 -1.75
C ALA A 465 -15.86 2.54 -1.72
N LEU A 466 -15.10 2.85 -0.66
CA LEU A 466 -13.73 2.38 -0.50
C LEU A 466 -13.65 0.86 -0.32
N GLN A 467 -14.50 0.27 0.52
CA GLN A 467 -14.57 -1.19 0.73
C GLN A 467 -14.84 -1.94 -0.56
N ARG A 468 -15.79 -1.45 -1.35
CA ARG A 468 -16.13 -2.04 -2.65
C ARG A 468 -14.97 -1.95 -3.64
N GLU A 469 -14.20 -0.87 -3.60
CA GLU A 469 -13.01 -0.73 -4.45
C GLU A 469 -11.92 -1.74 -4.06
N MET A 470 -11.66 -1.92 -2.76
CA MET A 470 -10.72 -2.93 -2.27
C MET A 470 -11.17 -4.35 -2.63
N GLU A 471 -12.45 -4.69 -2.48
CA GLU A 471 -12.99 -6.00 -2.87
C GLU A 471 -12.80 -6.28 -4.37
N LYS A 472 -12.94 -5.26 -5.22
CA LYS A 472 -12.71 -5.38 -6.67
C LYS A 472 -11.24 -5.61 -6.99
N GLN A 473 -10.34 -4.93 -6.32
CA GLN A 473 -8.90 -5.15 -6.48
C GLN A 473 -8.51 -6.58 -6.13
N ASP A 474 -9.02 -7.10 -5.01
CA ASP A 474 -8.71 -8.46 -4.57
C ASP A 474 -9.25 -9.51 -5.55
N GLN A 475 -10.38 -9.26 -6.21
CA GLN A 475 -10.91 -10.11 -7.28
C GLN A 475 -10.06 -10.06 -8.55
N GLN A 476 -9.65 -8.86 -8.98
CA GLN A 476 -8.80 -8.69 -10.16
C GLN A 476 -7.42 -9.36 -10.00
N GLN A 477 -6.86 -9.35 -8.78
CA GLN A 477 -5.62 -10.06 -8.47
C GLN A 477 -5.78 -11.59 -8.48
N GLN A 478 -6.97 -12.14 -8.21
CA GLN A 478 -7.22 -13.59 -8.23
C GLN A 478 -7.48 -14.14 -9.64
N ASP A 479 -8.13 -13.36 -10.50
CA ASP A 479 -8.54 -13.84 -11.83
C ASP A 479 -7.48 -13.65 -12.92
N GLY A 480 -6.35 -12.99 -12.62
CA GLY A 480 -5.22 -12.85 -13.56
C GLY A 480 -5.56 -12.10 -14.85
N GLU A 481 -6.68 -11.37 -14.90
CA GLU A 481 -7.07 -10.58 -16.06
C GLU A 481 -6.25 -9.30 -16.14
N SER A 482 -5.10 -9.37 -16.82
CA SER A 482 -4.34 -8.21 -17.25
C SER A 482 -5.18 -7.39 -18.23
N GLN A 483 -5.79 -6.28 -17.78
CA GLN A 483 -6.37 -5.31 -18.70
C GLN A 483 -5.24 -4.71 -19.56
N GLN A 484 -5.24 -5.05 -20.85
CA GLN A 484 -4.49 -4.37 -21.90
C GLN A 484 -5.07 -2.95 -22.11
N GLY A 485 -4.71 -2.03 -21.21
CA GLY A 485 -4.98 -0.60 -21.35
C GLY A 485 -3.67 0.18 -21.21
N GLN A 486 -3.59 1.35 -21.86
CA GLN A 486 -2.49 2.30 -21.67
C GLN A 486 -2.18 2.52 -20.16
N PRO A 487 -0.95 2.85 -19.79
CA PRO A 487 -0.52 3.05 -18.41
C PRO A 487 -1.08 4.35 -17.84
N THR A 488 -2.40 4.47 -17.75
CA THR A 488 -3.07 5.51 -16.96
C THR A 488 -3.06 5.09 -15.50
N ASP A 489 -2.74 6.04 -14.62
CA ASP A 489 -2.72 5.79 -13.18
C ASP A 489 -4.09 5.28 -12.70
N PRO A 490 -4.12 4.22 -11.87
CA PRO A 490 -5.37 3.66 -11.39
C PRO A 490 -6.07 4.71 -10.52
N GLN A 491 -7.31 5.04 -10.88
CA GLN A 491 -8.13 5.97 -10.10
C GLN A 491 -8.37 5.42 -8.70
N LEU A 492 -8.43 6.30 -7.70
CA LEU A 492 -8.68 5.91 -6.31
C LEU A 492 -9.98 5.12 -6.20
N VAL A 493 -11.04 5.59 -6.87
CA VAL A 493 -12.35 4.94 -6.87
C VAL A 493 -12.98 4.96 -8.25
N ASP A 494 -13.76 3.94 -8.59
CA ASP A 494 -14.46 3.89 -9.88
C ASP A 494 -15.46 5.05 -10.12
N GLN A 495 -15.71 5.34 -11.40
CA GLN A 495 -16.64 6.40 -11.82
C GLN A 495 -18.08 6.19 -11.35
N LEU A 496 -18.52 4.94 -11.12
CA LEU A 496 -19.88 4.64 -10.67
C LEU A 496 -20.06 5.03 -9.20
N ALA A 497 -19.05 4.83 -8.36
CA ALA A 497 -19.01 5.26 -6.97
C ALA A 497 -18.90 6.78 -6.87
N GLU A 498 -18.09 7.43 -7.72
CA GLU A 498 -18.07 8.91 -7.85
C GLU A 498 -19.47 9.47 -8.19
N LEU A 499 -20.17 8.88 -9.17
CA LEU A 499 -21.54 9.28 -9.53
C LEU A 499 -22.56 9.04 -8.41
N LYS A 500 -22.41 7.96 -7.65
CA LYS A 500 -23.27 7.67 -6.49
C LYS A 500 -23.07 8.72 -5.40
N LEU A 501 -21.83 9.13 -5.13
CA LEU A 501 -21.54 10.20 -4.19
C LEU A 501 -22.14 11.53 -4.65
N ILE A 502 -21.98 11.91 -5.92
CA ILE A 502 -22.63 13.13 -6.47
C ILE A 502 -24.14 13.09 -6.24
N ARG A 503 -24.79 11.95 -6.52
CA ARG A 503 -26.23 11.79 -6.28
C ARG A 503 -26.57 11.95 -4.80
N SER A 504 -25.78 11.38 -3.90
CA SER A 504 -25.99 11.53 -2.46
C SER A 504 -25.87 12.98 -2.03
N LEU A 505 -24.80 13.68 -2.41
CA LEU A 505 -24.59 15.09 -2.08
C LEU A 505 -25.79 15.93 -2.52
N GLN A 506 -26.32 15.67 -3.71
CA GLN A 506 -27.52 16.35 -4.20
C GLN A 506 -28.76 16.09 -3.35
N LEU A 507 -28.96 14.84 -2.88
CA LEU A 507 -30.06 14.48 -1.99
C LEU A 507 -29.90 15.10 -0.60
N GLN A 508 -28.67 15.20 -0.09
CA GLN A 508 -28.38 15.85 1.18
C GLN A 508 -28.68 17.35 1.12
N ILE A 509 -28.23 18.04 0.06
CA ILE A 509 -28.61 19.45 -0.18
C ILE A 509 -30.11 19.60 -0.23
N ASN A 510 -30.82 18.72 -0.94
CA ASN A 510 -32.28 18.80 -1.03
C ASN A 510 -32.96 18.67 0.35
N ARG A 511 -32.48 17.75 1.20
CA ARG A 511 -32.99 17.57 2.57
C ARG A 511 -32.73 18.79 3.44
N LEU A 512 -31.53 19.37 3.39
CA LEU A 512 -31.20 20.57 4.15
C LEU A 512 -32.01 21.78 3.68
N THR A 513 -32.15 21.97 2.37
CA THR A 513 -32.98 23.05 1.81
C THR A 513 -34.43 22.92 2.25
N ARG A 514 -34.99 21.70 2.31
CA ARG A 514 -36.35 21.48 2.83
C ARG A 514 -36.46 21.79 4.32
N GLN A 515 -35.56 21.24 5.14
CA GLN A 515 -35.57 21.46 6.60
C GLN A 515 -35.54 22.95 6.95
N TYR A 516 -34.67 23.71 6.27
CA TYR A 516 -34.59 25.15 6.49
C TYR A 516 -35.79 25.88 5.88
N GLY A 517 -36.27 25.47 4.70
CA GLY A 517 -37.49 26.02 4.11
C GLY A 517 -38.71 25.92 5.04
N ASP A 518 -38.84 24.80 5.75
CA ASP A 518 -39.94 24.56 6.70
C ASP A 518 -39.82 25.39 8.00
N THR A 519 -38.64 25.96 8.29
CA THR A 519 -38.43 26.82 9.47
C THR A 519 -38.78 28.30 9.25
N PHE A 520 -39.04 28.74 8.02
CA PHE A 520 -39.42 30.14 7.72
C PHE A 520 -40.91 30.26 7.37
N GLU A 521 -41.61 31.19 8.00
CA GLU A 521 -42.96 31.59 7.56
C GLU A 521 -42.85 32.65 6.44
N GLY A 522 -42.70 32.21 5.18
CA GLY A 522 -42.67 33.10 4.01
C GLY A 522 -41.73 32.65 2.88
N GLU A 523 -41.54 33.50 1.86
CA GLU A 523 -40.61 33.24 0.74
C GLU A 523 -39.16 33.66 1.04
N GLN A 524 -38.89 34.36 2.16
CA GLN A 524 -37.57 34.90 2.50
C GLN A 524 -37.14 34.48 3.92
N ALA A 525 -35.84 34.23 4.09
CA ALA A 525 -35.23 33.98 5.39
C ALA A 525 -34.97 35.31 6.11
N ASP A 526 -35.58 35.51 7.28
CA ASP A 526 -35.45 36.74 8.08
C ASP A 526 -34.27 36.70 9.08
N ASP A 527 -33.63 35.54 9.24
CA ASP A 527 -32.50 35.31 10.15
C ASP A 527 -31.14 35.38 9.40
N PRO A 528 -30.19 36.24 9.82
CA PRO A 528 -28.84 36.31 9.24
C PRO A 528 -28.06 34.98 9.25
N ASP A 529 -28.23 34.15 10.30
CA ASP A 529 -27.53 32.86 10.41
C ASP A 529 -28.08 31.87 9.36
N ALA A 530 -29.40 31.83 9.19
CA ALA A 530 -30.07 31.09 8.13
C ALA A 530 -29.69 31.54 6.71
N PHE A 531 -29.59 32.84 6.48
CA PHE A 531 -29.19 33.38 5.18
C PHE A 531 -27.77 32.96 4.80
N GLY A 532 -26.83 33.02 5.76
CA GLY A 532 -25.47 32.53 5.58
C GLY A 532 -25.41 31.04 5.22
N PHE A 533 -26.23 30.23 5.87
CA PHE A 533 -26.35 28.79 5.60
C PHE A 533 -26.90 28.51 4.19
N LEU A 534 -28.00 29.14 3.79
CA LEU A 534 -28.60 28.97 2.46
C LEU A 534 -27.65 29.40 1.35
N ARG A 535 -26.86 30.46 1.57
CA ARG A 535 -25.80 30.87 0.64
C ARG A 535 -24.73 29.79 0.50
N LYS A 536 -24.26 29.20 1.60
CA LYS A 536 -23.29 28.08 1.55
C LYS A 536 -23.87 26.87 0.81
N LEU A 537 -25.16 26.55 0.98
CA LEU A 537 -25.82 25.48 0.21
C LEU A 537 -25.83 25.79 -1.29
N ALA A 538 -26.06 27.05 -1.69
CA ALA A 538 -25.98 27.45 -3.10
C ALA A 538 -24.55 27.35 -3.66
N GLU A 539 -23.54 27.75 -2.88
CA GLU A 539 -22.13 27.59 -3.24
C GLU A 539 -21.76 26.10 -3.41
N ARG A 540 -22.25 25.22 -2.53
CA ARG A 540 -22.08 23.76 -2.68
C ARG A 540 -22.77 23.20 -3.92
N GLN A 541 -23.99 23.66 -4.21
CA GLN A 541 -24.70 23.25 -5.41
C GLN A 541 -23.90 23.58 -6.69
N ALA A 542 -23.20 24.72 -6.69
CA ALA A 542 -22.30 25.09 -7.78
C ALA A 542 -21.04 24.20 -7.82
N ARG A 543 -20.45 23.86 -6.68
CA ARG A 543 -19.29 22.94 -6.62
C ARG A 543 -19.64 21.52 -7.05
N ILE A 544 -20.79 20.98 -6.65
CA ILE A 544 -21.27 19.67 -7.14
C ILE A 544 -21.48 19.70 -8.65
N GLN A 545 -22.00 20.81 -9.19
CA GLN A 545 -22.10 20.98 -10.64
C GLN A 545 -20.73 20.96 -11.31
N GLU A 546 -19.72 21.64 -10.73
CA GLU A 546 -18.34 21.64 -11.20
C GLU A 546 -17.72 20.24 -11.13
N ALA A 547 -17.84 19.55 -9.99
CA ALA A 547 -17.40 18.16 -9.83
C ALA A 547 -18.05 17.21 -10.84
N THR A 548 -19.36 17.38 -11.11
CA THR A 548 -20.07 16.61 -12.12
C THR A 548 -19.55 16.90 -13.53
N TYR A 549 -19.24 18.16 -13.83
CA TYR A 549 -18.66 18.55 -15.10
C TYR A 549 -17.25 17.98 -15.27
N ASP A 550 -16.38 18.14 -14.27
CA ASP A 550 -15.00 17.64 -14.26
C ASP A 550 -14.96 16.11 -14.44
N LEU A 551 -15.87 15.38 -13.77
CA LEU A 551 -16.05 13.94 -13.97
C LEU A 551 -16.50 13.59 -15.39
N SER A 552 -17.38 14.41 -16.00
CA SER A 552 -17.91 14.15 -17.34
C SER A 552 -16.88 14.34 -18.47
N ILE A 553 -15.94 15.25 -18.29
CA ILE A 553 -14.87 15.52 -19.26
C ILE A 553 -13.61 14.69 -18.99
N GLY A 554 -13.59 13.92 -17.89
CA GLY A 554 -12.44 13.11 -17.51
C GLY A 554 -11.21 13.95 -17.17
N LYS A 555 -11.40 15.12 -16.54
CA LYS A 555 -10.30 16.02 -16.14
C LYS A 555 -9.34 15.37 -15.12
N ASN A 556 -9.78 14.27 -14.52
CA ASN A 556 -9.05 13.41 -13.59
C ASN A 556 -8.38 12.19 -14.25
N LYS A 557 -8.24 12.21 -15.59
CA LYS A 557 -7.47 11.27 -16.41
C LYS A 557 -6.46 12.06 -17.22
#